data_AF-A0AAV5TTV2-F1
#
_entry.id   AF-A0AAV5TTV2-F1
#
_cell.length_a   1.000
_cell.length_b   1.000
_cell.length_c   1.000
_cell.angle_alpha   90.00
_cell.angle_beta   90.00
_cell.angle_gamma   90.00
#
_symmetry.space_group_name_H-M   'P 1'
#
loop_
_entity.id
_entity.type
_entity.pdbx_description
1 polymer ?
#
loop_
_entity_poly.entity_id
_entity_poly.type
_entity_poly.pdbx_seq_one_letter_code
_entity_poly.pdbx_strand_id
1 'polypeptide(L)'
;HPKTTSSYAWHLRSQHNSTLIMNDIYLICTCGIEARTYKSSLNHNGKCDGSQFSLQKVDKKVPSTPQCILCEIYPLSPRAYAAHLRIHHKTTLSAVWYSQALL
;
A
#
# COMPACT_ATOMS: atom_id res chain seq x y z
N HIS A 1 -21.76 1.34 -0.73
CA HIS A 1 -20.80 1.59 -1.82
C HIS A 1 -20.11 2.92 -1.60
N PRO A 2 -18.78 2.96 -1.49
CA PRO A 2 -18.02 4.21 -1.38
C PRO A 2 -18.28 5.10 -2.61
N LYS A 3 -18.59 6.38 -2.36
CA LYS A 3 -18.98 7.35 -3.39
C LYS A 3 -17.83 8.28 -3.79
N THR A 4 -16.82 8.41 -2.96
CA THR A 4 -15.67 9.29 -3.21
C THR A 4 -14.36 8.51 -3.12
N THR A 5 -13.31 9.06 -3.72
CA THR A 5 -11.96 8.48 -3.64
C THR A 5 -11.47 8.35 -2.19
N SER A 6 -11.83 9.29 -1.31
CA SER A 6 -11.50 9.27 0.12
C SER A 6 -12.25 8.17 0.86
N SER A 7 -13.56 8.01 0.59
CA SER A 7 -14.38 6.96 1.21
C SER A 7 -13.92 5.55 0.82
N TYR A 8 -13.48 5.34 -0.44
CA TYR A 8 -12.94 4.06 -0.88
C TYR A 8 -11.59 3.76 -0.21
N ALA A 9 -10.69 4.74 -0.19
CA ALA A 9 -9.39 4.58 0.46
C ALA A 9 -9.53 4.33 1.98
N TRP A 10 -10.52 4.95 2.63
CA TRP A 10 -10.87 4.66 4.03
C TRP A 10 -11.42 3.24 4.20
N HIS A 11 -12.33 2.81 3.32
CA HIS A 11 -12.90 1.46 3.34
C HIS A 11 -11.81 0.37 3.26
N LEU A 12 -10.84 0.52 2.35
CA LEU A 12 -9.70 -0.42 2.29
C LEU A 12 -8.93 -0.49 3.62
N ARG A 13 -8.74 0.64 4.27
CA ARG A 13 -8.01 0.72 5.54
C ARG A 13 -8.81 0.11 6.69
N SER A 14 -10.10 0.43 6.79
CA SER A 14 -10.93 0.02 7.94
C SER A 14 -11.45 -1.41 7.82
N GLN A 15 -11.80 -1.86 6.61
CA GLN A 15 -12.42 -3.18 6.40
C GLN A 15 -11.41 -4.25 5.97
N HIS A 16 -10.35 -3.85 5.26
CA HIS A 16 -9.38 -4.79 4.70
C HIS A 16 -7.97 -4.62 5.28
N ASN A 17 -7.77 -3.65 6.19
CA ASN A 17 -6.46 -3.35 6.76
C ASN A 17 -5.38 -3.15 5.68
N SER A 18 -5.81 -2.61 4.53
CA SER A 18 -5.06 -2.52 3.29
C SER A 18 -5.12 -1.10 2.72
N THR A 19 -4.40 -0.86 1.63
CA THR A 19 -4.30 0.47 1.00
C THR A 19 -4.36 0.35 -0.52
N LEU A 20 -4.57 1.48 -1.21
CA LEU A 20 -4.51 1.55 -2.68
C LEU A 20 -3.21 0.94 -3.22
N ILE A 21 -2.06 1.34 -2.66
CA ILE A 21 -0.74 0.84 -3.03
C ILE A 21 -0.61 -0.67 -2.80
N MET A 22 -1.14 -1.19 -1.68
CA MET A 22 -1.05 -2.62 -1.34
C MET A 22 -1.91 -3.52 -2.24
N ASN A 23 -2.95 -2.96 -2.86
CA ASN A 23 -3.81 -3.68 -3.80
C ASN A 23 -3.45 -3.35 -5.26
N ASP A 24 -2.31 -2.70 -5.48
CA ASP A 24 -1.83 -2.31 -6.80
C ASP A 24 -2.87 -1.52 -7.59
N ILE A 25 -3.60 -0.64 -6.92
CA ILE A 25 -4.67 0.15 -7.54
C ILE A 25 -4.50 1.64 -7.27
N TYR A 26 -5.06 2.45 -8.15
CA TYR A 26 -5.26 3.88 -7.94
C TYR A 26 -6.67 4.26 -8.40
N LEU A 27 -7.15 5.40 -7.90
CA LEU A 27 -8.49 5.90 -8.19
C LEU A 27 -8.40 7.07 -9.16
N ILE A 28 -9.26 7.10 -10.18
CA ILE A 28 -9.40 8.25 -11.07
C ILE A 28 -10.75 8.89 -10.79
N CYS A 29 -10.75 10.12 -10.29
CA CYS A 29 -11.98 10.91 -10.15
C CYS A 29 -12.53 11.29 -11.53
N THR A 30 -13.84 11.51 -11.65
CA THR A 30 -14.45 11.96 -12.92
C THR A 30 -13.92 13.32 -13.41
N CYS A 31 -13.30 14.12 -12.54
CA CYS A 31 -12.59 15.34 -12.95
C CYS A 31 -11.19 15.07 -13.57
N GLY A 32 -10.78 13.81 -13.67
CA GLY A 32 -9.50 13.38 -14.24
C GLY A 32 -8.33 13.28 -13.24
N ILE A 33 -8.51 13.68 -11.98
CA ILE A 33 -7.45 13.60 -10.97
C ILE A 33 -7.22 12.16 -10.50
N GLU A 34 -5.96 11.75 -10.50
CA GLU A 34 -5.51 10.48 -9.95
C GLU A 34 -5.21 10.58 -8.45
N ALA A 35 -5.78 9.67 -7.67
CA ALA A 35 -5.47 9.48 -6.27
C ALA A 35 -4.83 8.11 -6.03
N ARG A 36 -3.55 8.12 -5.65
CA ARG A 36 -2.72 6.91 -5.44
C ARG A 36 -2.58 6.52 -3.97
N THR A 37 -2.93 7.42 -3.06
CA THR A 37 -2.81 7.25 -1.61
C THR A 37 -4.05 7.76 -0.87
N TYR A 38 -4.23 7.34 0.38
CA TYR A 38 -5.28 7.88 1.24
C TYR A 38 -5.18 9.41 1.38
N LYS A 39 -3.96 9.94 1.53
CA LYS A 39 -3.72 11.38 1.66
C LYS A 39 -4.08 12.14 0.39
N SER A 40 -3.69 11.64 -0.79
CA SER A 40 -4.09 12.26 -2.07
C SER A 40 -5.60 12.21 -2.27
N SER A 41 -6.27 11.12 -1.87
CA SER A 41 -7.73 11.03 -1.93
C SER A 41 -8.41 12.06 -1.03
N LEU A 42 -7.93 12.23 0.20
CA LEU A 42 -8.45 13.25 1.14
C LEU A 42 -8.25 14.67 0.59
N ASN A 43 -7.03 15.00 0.18
CA ASN A 43 -6.69 16.32 -0.34
C ASN A 43 -7.52 16.68 -1.58
N HIS A 44 -7.80 15.70 -2.43
CA HIS A 44 -8.62 15.89 -3.61
C HIS A 44 -10.10 16.12 -3.26
N ASN A 45 -10.65 15.29 -2.37
CA ASN A 45 -12.06 15.38 -1.97
C ASN A 45 -12.41 16.72 -1.30
N GLY A 46 -11.45 17.39 -0.66
CA GLY A 46 -11.66 18.74 -0.11
C GLY A 46 -11.72 19.86 -1.14
N LYS A 47 -11.45 19.56 -2.43
CA LYS A 47 -11.35 20.55 -3.52
C LYS A 47 -12.19 20.20 -4.75
N CYS A 48 -12.93 19.10 -4.70
CA CYS A 48 -13.64 18.57 -5.85
C CYS A 48 -15.02 18.05 -5.43
N ASP A 49 -16.05 18.55 -6.10
CA ASP A 49 -17.44 18.09 -5.92
C ASP A 49 -17.71 16.76 -6.65
N GLY A 50 -16.69 16.18 -7.29
CA GLY A 50 -16.74 14.91 -7.99
C GLY A 50 -17.17 13.78 -7.03
N SER A 51 -18.35 13.22 -7.29
CA SER A 51 -18.97 12.17 -6.47
C SER A 51 -18.83 10.77 -7.08
N GLN A 52 -17.94 10.61 -8.05
CA GLN A 52 -17.71 9.37 -8.78
C GLN A 52 -16.23 9.20 -9.09
N PHE A 53 -15.80 7.93 -9.15
CA PHE A 53 -14.43 7.56 -9.49
C PHE A 53 -14.40 6.19 -10.15
N SER A 54 -13.33 5.90 -10.90
CA SER A 54 -13.01 4.58 -11.41
C SER A 54 -11.78 4.01 -10.71
N LEU A 55 -11.68 2.68 -10.69
CA LEU A 55 -10.53 1.93 -10.17
C LEU A 55 -9.65 1.52 -11.34
N GLN A 56 -8.35 1.76 -11.21
CA GLN A 56 -7.36 1.27 -12.15
C GLN A 56 -6.32 0.42 -11.44
N LYS A 57 -5.96 -0.71 -12.04
CA LYS A 57 -4.83 -1.52 -11.60
C LYS A 57 -3.52 -0.96 -12.15
N VAL A 58 -2.47 -1.07 -11.35
CA VAL A 58 -1.11 -0.84 -11.77
C VAL A 58 -0.60 -2.15 -12.37
N ASP A 59 -0.25 -2.14 -13.64
CA ASP A 59 0.47 -3.26 -14.27
C ASP A 59 1.87 -3.37 -13.65
N LYS A 60 1.99 -4.16 -12.58
CA LYS A 60 3.27 -4.40 -11.92
C LYS A 60 4.05 -5.48 -12.65
N LYS A 61 5.11 -5.07 -13.36
CA LYS A 61 6.19 -5.98 -13.79
C LYS A 61 7.16 -6.35 -12.65
N VAL A 62 7.03 -5.75 -11.46
CA VAL A 62 7.97 -5.93 -10.34
C VAL A 62 7.21 -6.08 -9.02
N PRO A 63 7.55 -7.06 -8.15
CA PRO A 63 6.99 -7.16 -6.81
C PRO A 63 7.20 -5.86 -6.03
N SER A 64 6.15 -5.38 -5.36
CA SER A 64 6.14 -4.12 -4.59
C SER A 64 7.10 -4.09 -3.39
N THR A 65 7.74 -5.22 -3.12
CA THR A 65 8.50 -5.51 -1.93
C THR A 65 9.74 -6.31 -2.29
N PRO A 66 10.88 -5.99 -1.67
CA PRO A 66 12.10 -6.74 -1.91
C PRO A 66 11.96 -8.18 -1.41
N GLN A 67 12.81 -9.06 -1.94
CA GLN A 67 13.05 -10.37 -1.36
C GLN A 67 13.46 -10.24 0.12
N CYS A 68 13.10 -11.21 0.95
CA CYS A 68 13.62 -11.29 2.30
C CYS A 68 15.16 -11.35 2.28
N ILE A 69 15.81 -10.54 3.10
CA ILE A 69 17.28 -10.54 3.20
C ILE A 69 17.85 -11.77 3.94
N LEU A 70 16.98 -12.56 4.58
CA LEU A 70 17.37 -13.76 5.35
C LEU A 70 16.91 -15.07 4.69
N CYS A 71 16.11 -15.02 3.62
CA CYS A 71 15.63 -16.20 2.88
C CYS A 71 15.13 -15.85 1.48
N GLU A 72 14.65 -16.83 0.73
CA GLU A 72 14.22 -16.64 -0.68
C GLU A 72 12.75 -16.25 -0.87
N ILE A 73 12.05 -15.91 0.22
CA ILE A 73 10.64 -15.51 0.16
C ILE A 73 10.52 -14.06 -0.31
N TYR A 74 9.51 -13.78 -1.14
CA TYR A 74 9.09 -12.45 -1.56
C TYR A 74 7.76 -12.09 -0.88
N PRO A 75 7.78 -11.46 0.32
CA PRO A 75 6.54 -11.11 1.01
C PRO A 75 5.72 -10.11 0.19
N LEU A 76 4.41 -10.26 0.08
CA LEU A 76 3.56 -9.49 -0.85
C LEU A 76 3.35 -8.00 -0.48
N SER A 77 3.77 -7.57 0.71
CA SER A 77 3.63 -6.18 1.15
C SER A 77 4.60 -5.85 2.28
N PRO A 78 4.91 -4.57 2.55
CA PRO A 78 5.81 -4.20 3.65
C PRO A 78 5.35 -4.73 5.02
N ARG A 79 4.02 -4.79 5.23
CA ARG A 79 3.44 -5.37 6.43
C ARG A 79 3.65 -6.89 6.49
N ALA A 80 3.42 -7.58 5.38
CA ALA A 80 3.70 -9.01 5.28
C ALA A 80 5.19 -9.31 5.48
N TYR A 81 6.07 -8.43 4.97
CA TYR A 81 7.51 -8.51 5.17
C TYR A 81 7.88 -8.38 6.66
N ALA A 82 7.36 -7.36 7.34
CA ALA A 82 7.59 -7.17 8.77
C ALA A 82 7.05 -8.33 9.63
N ALA A 83 5.87 -8.85 9.28
CA ALA A 83 5.30 -10.02 9.94
C ALA A 83 6.15 -11.28 9.70
N HIS A 84 6.59 -11.50 8.46
CA HIS A 84 7.45 -12.61 8.08
C HIS A 84 8.76 -12.61 8.89
N LEU A 85 9.43 -11.47 9.02
CA LEU A 85 10.65 -11.35 9.84
C LEU A 85 10.40 -11.73 11.31
N ARG A 86 9.27 -11.29 11.89
CA ARG A 86 8.95 -11.59 13.30
C ARG A 86 8.63 -13.06 13.52
N ILE A 87 7.87 -13.68 12.62
CA ILE A 87 7.37 -15.04 12.79
C ILE A 87 8.45 -16.07 12.45
N HIS A 88 9.10 -15.91 11.29
CA HIS A 88 10.02 -16.93 10.75
C HIS A 88 11.47 -16.70 11.16
N HIS A 89 11.86 -15.44 11.41
CA HIS A 89 13.24 -15.09 11.74
C HIS A 89 13.39 -14.51 13.15
N LYS A 90 12.29 -14.42 13.91
CA LYS A 90 12.25 -13.85 15.28
C LYS A 90 12.98 -12.50 15.39
N THR A 91 12.93 -11.71 14.31
CA THR A 91 13.71 -10.48 14.17
C THR A 91 12.85 -9.35 13.60
N THR A 92 13.47 -8.18 13.43
CA THR A 92 12.87 -7.00 12.82
C THR A 92 13.82 -6.41 11.79
N LEU A 93 13.29 -5.60 10.87
CA LEU A 93 14.10 -4.98 9.81
C LEU A 93 15.27 -4.16 10.38
N SER A 94 14.99 -3.41 11.46
CA SER A 94 16.00 -2.61 12.18
C SER A 94 17.13 -3.50 12.72
N ALA A 95 16.78 -4.61 13.40
CA ALA A 95 17.75 -5.51 13.99
C ALA A 95 18.68 -6.14 12.93
N VAL A 96 18.15 -6.49 11.76
CA VAL A 96 18.96 -7.09 10.70
C VAL A 96 19.95 -6.08 10.08
N TRP A 97 19.52 -4.82 9.89
CA TRP A 97 20.41 -3.78 9.37
C TRP A 97 21.55 -3.45 10.34
N TYR A 98 21.28 -3.41 11.65
CA TYR A 98 22.36 -3.23 12.64
C TYR A 98 23.36 -4.39 12.64
N SER A 99 22.91 -5.63 12.45
CA SER A 99 23.82 -6.79 12.40
C SER A 99 24.71 -6.84 11.16
N GLN A 100 24.30 -6.20 10.05
CA GLN A 100 25.10 -6.15 8.81
C GLN A 100 26.07 -4.96 8.78
N ALA A 101 25.82 -3.90 9.54
CA ALA A 101 26.70 -2.71 9.60
C ALA A 101 27.93 -2.90 10.50
N LEU A 102 28.05 -4.04 11.19
CA LEU A 102 29.14 -4.38 12.11
C LEU A 102 30.08 -5.48 11.55
N LEU A 103 29.94 -5.83 10.27
CA LEU A 103 30.81 -6.72 9.52
C LEU A 103 31.47 -5.94 8.38
#